data_AF-A0AAW2RGA4-F1
#
_entry.id   AF-A0AAW2RGA4-F1
#
_cell.length_a   1.000
_cell.length_b   1.000
_cell.length_c   1.000
_cell.angle_alpha   90.00
_cell.angle_beta   90.00
_cell.angle_gamma   90.00
#
_symmetry.space_group_name_H-M   'P 1'
#
loop_
_entity.id
_entity.type
_entity.pdbx_description
1 polymer ?
#
loop_
_entity_poly.entity_id
_entity_poly.type
_entity_poly.pdbx_seq_one_letter_code
_entity_poly.pdbx_strand_id
1 'polypeptide(L)'
;MNYIIKIRGSIPLFWDQIVDLTYKPKFEITRIAEVAQVVERHFTDLRKKYGNVLVVNLVNKHGGEGLLCEKFGSAMQHVASDNV
;
A
#
# COMPACT_ATOMS: atom_id res chain seq x y z
N MET A 1 -14.08 25.03 -15.32
CA MET A 1 -12.64 24.66 -15.29
C MET A 1 -12.57 23.28 -14.66
N ASN A 2 -12.21 22.25 -15.43
CA ASN A 2 -12.18 20.88 -14.93
C ASN A 2 -10.77 20.55 -14.44
N TYR A 3 -10.64 20.06 -13.21
CA TYR A 3 -9.37 19.66 -12.60
C TYR A 3 -9.35 18.15 -12.35
N ILE A 4 -8.21 17.53 -12.63
CA ILE A 4 -7.94 16.11 -12.35
C ILE A 4 -6.99 16.05 -11.16
N ILE A 5 -7.36 15.30 -10.13
CA ILE A 5 -6.54 15.13 -8.92
C ILE A 5 -5.86 13.76 -8.98
N LYS A 6 -4.55 13.73 -8.73
CA LYS A 6 -3.76 12.51 -8.56
C LYS A 6 -3.08 12.54 -7.19
N ILE A 7 -3.10 11.41 -6.49
CA ILE A 7 -2.44 11.22 -5.20
C ILE A 7 -1.29 10.21 -5.34
N ARG A 8 -0.18 10.47 -4.64
CA ARG A 8 0.96 9.55 -4.49
C ARG A 8 1.34 9.45 -3.02
N GLY A 9 1.71 8.27 -2.56
CA GLY A 9 2.08 8.02 -1.18
C GLY A 9 2.80 6.69 -1.00
N SER A 10 3.23 6.44 0.23
CA SER A 10 3.82 5.16 0.63
C SER A 10 2.79 4.02 0.57
N ILE A 11 3.28 2.79 0.43
CA ILE A 11 2.44 1.60 0.54
C ILE A 11 1.98 1.48 2.00
N PRO A 12 0.66 1.37 2.28
CA PRO A 12 0.10 1.42 3.63
C PRO A 12 0.28 0.09 4.38
N LEU A 13 1.53 -0.36 4.49
CA LEU A 13 1.96 -1.52 5.26
C LEU A 13 2.94 -1.07 6.33
N PHE A 14 3.05 -1.85 7.41
CA PHE A 14 4.17 -1.70 8.33
C PHE A 14 5.37 -2.45 7.74
N TRP A 15 6.43 -1.70 7.42
CA TRP A 15 7.68 -2.26 6.95
C TRP A 15 8.83 -1.41 7.43
N ASP A 16 9.92 -2.07 7.78
CA ASP A 16 11.14 -1.44 8.23
C ASP A 16 12.21 -1.65 7.18
N GLN A 17 12.89 -0.56 6.81
CA GLN A 17 14.08 -0.59 5.97
C GLN A 17 15.20 0.09 6.74
N ILE A 18 16.07 -0.73 7.34
CA ILE A 18 17.19 -0.22 8.12
C ILE A 18 18.24 0.31 7.15
N VAL A 19 18.62 1.57 7.31
CA VAL A 19 19.63 2.22 6.47
C VAL A 19 21.01 1.66 6.80
N ASP A 20 21.68 1.12 5.80
CA ASP A 20 23.08 0.68 5.86
C ASP A 20 23.85 1.24 4.65
N LEU A 21 25.13 0.84 4.49
CA LEU A 21 25.97 1.30 3.38
C LEU A 21 25.72 0.54 2.06
N THR A 22 24.72 -0.33 2.00
CA THR A 22 24.40 -1.06 0.76
C THR A 22 23.57 -0.20 -0.18
N TYR A 23 23.72 -0.43 -1.50
CA TYR A 23 23.00 0.32 -2.53
C TYR A 23 21.48 0.22 -2.39
N LYS A 24 20.98 -0.94 -1.95
CA LYS A 24 19.55 -1.18 -1.72
C LYS A 24 19.38 -1.98 -0.43
N PRO A 25 19.22 -1.30 0.73
CA PRO A 25 19.01 -1.98 1.99
C PRO A 25 17.77 -2.86 1.92
N LYS A 26 17.84 -4.02 2.57
CA LYS A 26 16.69 -4.92 2.67
C LYS A 26 15.61 -4.28 3.54
N PHE A 27 14.37 -4.68 3.27
CA PHE A 27 13.25 -4.32 4.12
C PHE A 27 12.53 -5.57 4.60
N GLU A 28 11.84 -5.44 5.72
CA GLU A 28 11.04 -6.49 6.32
C GLU A 28 9.64 -5.97 6.61
N ILE A 29 8.63 -6.80 6.37
CA ILE A 29 7.25 -6.46 6.72
C ILE A 29 7.05 -6.82 8.18
N THR A 30 6.61 -5.84 8.96
CA THR A 30 6.34 -6.00 10.39
C THR A 30 4.85 -5.93 10.65
N ARG A 31 4.43 -6.29 11.88
CA ARG A 31 3.03 -6.15 12.35
C ARG A 31 1.99 -6.71 11.37
N ILE A 32 2.23 -7.91 10.83
CA ILE A 32 1.38 -8.53 9.79
C ILE A 32 -0.08 -8.63 10.24
N ALA A 33 -0.34 -8.89 11.52
CA ALA A 33 -1.69 -8.98 12.08
C ALA A 33 -2.49 -7.67 11.99
N GLU A 34 -1.82 -6.51 11.97
CA GLU A 34 -2.45 -5.18 11.92
C GLU A 34 -2.66 -4.69 10.48
N VAL A 35 -2.11 -5.39 9.48
CA VAL A 35 -2.12 -4.95 8.07
C VAL A 35 -3.54 -4.71 7.55
N ALA A 36 -4.47 -5.64 7.79
CA ALA A 36 -5.83 -5.52 7.28
C ALA A 36 -6.51 -4.24 7.80
N GLN A 37 -6.43 -3.99 9.11
CA GLN A 37 -7.02 -2.82 9.75
C GLN A 37 -6.42 -1.51 9.26
N VAL A 38 -5.10 -1.45 9.08
CA VAL A 38 -4.42 -0.22 8.63
C VAL A 38 -4.74 0.11 7.18
N VAL A 39 -4.74 -0.90 6.30
CA VAL A 39 -5.08 -0.72 4.89
C VAL A 39 -6.54 -0.28 4.74
N GLU A 40 -7.47 -0.92 5.45
CA GLU A 40 -8.89 -0.54 5.47
C GLU A 40 -9.09 0.90 5.92
N ARG A 41 -8.47 1.28 7.04
CA ARG A 41 -8.54 2.66 7.56
C ARG A 41 -7.97 3.66 6.55
N HIS A 42 -6.81 3.38 5.97
CA HIS A 42 -6.16 4.27 4.99
C HIS A 42 -7.07 4.55 3.80
N PHE A 43 -7.67 3.52 3.20
CA PHE A 43 -8.55 3.69 2.04
C PHE A 43 -9.93 4.24 2.40
N THR A 44 -10.41 3.99 3.62
CA THR A 44 -11.62 4.67 4.12
C THR A 44 -11.41 6.17 4.24
N ASP A 45 -10.27 6.62 4.76
CA ASP A 45 -9.95 8.04 4.86
C ASP A 45 -9.76 8.69 3.48
N LEU A 46 -9.10 7.99 2.54
CA LEU A 46 -8.98 8.45 1.15
C LEU A 46 -10.34 8.57 0.46
N ARG A 47 -11.24 7.57 0.64
CA ARG A 47 -12.58 7.60 0.07
C ARG A 47 -13.42 8.76 0.61
N LYS A 48 -13.35 9.01 1.92
CA LYS A 48 -14.02 10.16 2.56
C LYS A 48 -13.55 11.50 1.99
N LYS A 49 -12.26 11.61 1.66
CA LYS A 49 -11.66 12.87 1.21
C LYS A 49 -11.78 13.12 -0.30
N TYR A 50 -11.69 12.06 -1.10
CA TYR A 50 -11.55 12.16 -2.56
C TYR A 50 -12.62 11.40 -3.36
N GLY A 51 -13.54 10.70 -2.70
CA GLY A 51 -14.55 9.88 -3.36
C GLY A 51 -13.97 8.55 -3.85
N ASN A 52 -14.34 8.12 -5.06
CA ASN A 52 -13.83 6.86 -5.61
C ASN A 52 -12.33 6.96 -5.89
N VAL A 53 -11.57 5.98 -5.40
CA VAL A 53 -10.11 5.93 -5.55
C VAL A 53 -9.71 4.71 -6.38
N LEU A 54 -8.99 4.95 -7.47
CA LEU A 54 -8.32 3.90 -8.23
C LEU A 54 -6.87 3.78 -7.74
N VAL A 55 -6.48 2.58 -7.34
CA VAL A 55 -5.13 2.30 -6.82
C VAL A 55 -4.30 1.63 -7.90
N VAL A 56 -3.13 2.22 -8.20
CA VAL A 56 -2.18 1.67 -9.18
C VAL A 56 -0.90 1.30 -8.44
N ASN A 57 -0.56 0.01 -8.48
CA ASN A 57 0.67 -0.53 -7.89
C ASN A 57 1.64 -0.98 -9.01
N LEU A 58 2.82 -0.35 -9.09
CA LEU A 58 3.88 -0.66 -10.06
C LEU A 58 5.16 -1.20 -9.39
N VAL A 59 5.06 -1.67 -8.15
CA VAL A 59 6.18 -2.29 -7.42
C VAL A 59 6.72 -3.48 -8.21
N ASN A 60 8.04 -3.63 -8.23
CA ASN A 60 8.66 -4.76 -8.89
C ASN A 60 8.19 -6.08 -8.25
N LYS A 61 7.68 -6.99 -9.07
CA LYS A 61 7.21 -8.31 -8.61
C LYS A 61 8.34 -9.29 -8.31
N HIS A 62 9.57 -8.94 -8.66
CA HIS A 62 10.76 -9.78 -8.48
C HIS A 62 11.67 -9.19 -7.40
N GLY A 63 12.44 -10.07 -6.74
CA GLY A 63 13.35 -9.68 -5.65
C GLY A 63 12.62 -9.24 -4.39
N GLY A 64 13.28 -8.47 -3.53
CA GLY A 64 12.74 -8.06 -2.23
C GLY A 64 11.39 -7.34 -2.32
N GLU A 65 11.23 -6.49 -3.34
CA GLU A 65 9.99 -5.74 -3.62
C GLU A 65 8.77 -6.62 -3.93
N GLY A 66 8.99 -7.85 -4.43
CA GLY A 66 7.92 -8.78 -4.74
C GLY A 66 7.07 -9.14 -3.53
N LEU A 67 7.69 -9.27 -2.36
CA LEU A 67 6.99 -9.53 -1.10
C LEU A 67 6.05 -8.37 -0.72
N LEU A 68 6.50 -7.14 -0.92
CA LEU A 68 5.70 -5.94 -0.66
C LEU A 68 4.50 -5.86 -1.61
N CYS A 69 4.71 -6.20 -2.89
CA CYS A 69 3.64 -6.30 -3.88
C CYS A 69 2.60 -7.36 -3.49
N GLU A 70 3.04 -8.55 -3.07
CA GLU A 70 2.16 -9.64 -2.65
C GLU A 70 1.32 -9.27 -1.43
N LYS A 71 1.96 -8.79 -0.35
CA LYS A 71 1.24 -8.45 0.89
C LYS A 71 0.28 -7.30 0.70
N PHE A 72 0.67 -6.27 -0.06
CA PHE A 72 -0.23 -5.18 -0.35
C PHE A 72 -1.42 -5.65 -1.20
N GLY A 73 -1.17 -6.47 -2.23
CA GLY A 73 -2.24 -7.04 -3.06
C GLY A 73 -3.23 -7.89 -2.26
N SER A 74 -2.73 -8.75 -1.37
CA SER A 74 -3.58 -9.56 -0.48
C SER A 74 -4.42 -8.70 0.46
N ALA A 75 -3.83 -7.68 1.10
CA ALA A 75 -4.57 -6.78 1.97
C ALA A 75 -5.67 -6.01 1.24
N MET A 76 -5.44 -5.62 -0.03
CA MET A 76 -6.41 -4.90 -0.85
C MET A 76 -7.62 -5.75 -1.26
N GLN A 77 -7.53 -7.08 -1.27
CA GLN A 77 -8.68 -7.94 -1.60
C GLN A 77 -9.83 -7.77 -0.59
N HIS A 78 -9.49 -7.59 0.69
CA HIS A 78 -10.48 -7.37 1.74
C HIS A 78 -11.15 -5.99 1.60
N VAL A 79 -10.39 -4.95 1.26
CA VAL A 79 -10.92 -3.59 1.09
C VAL A 79 -11.75 -3.42 -0.18
N ALA A 80 -11.42 -4.14 -1.26
CA ALA A 80 -12.15 -4.07 -2.52
C ALA A 80 -13.55 -4.70 -2.41
N SER A 81 -13.73 -5.68 -1.52
CA SER A 81 -14.97 -6.46 -1.38
C SER A 81 -16.13 -5.67 -0.77
N ASP A 82 -15.85 -4.56 -0.08
CA ASP A 82 -16.86 -3.70 0.57
C ASP A 82 -17.58 -2.74 -0.41
N ASN A 83 -17.45 -2.95 -1.72
CA ASN A 83 -18.11 -2.13 -2.75
C ASN A 83 -19.17 -2.92 -3.55
N VAL A 84 -19.76 -3.98 -2.96
CA VAL A 84 -20.99 -4.63 -3.45
C VAL A 84 -22.20 -4.07 -2.72
#